data_AF-A0A6I9MGI5-F1
#
_entry.id   AF-A0A6I9MGI5-F1
#
_cell.length_a   1.000
_cell.length_b   1.000
_cell.length_c   1.000
_cell.angle_alpha   90.00
_cell.angle_beta   90.00
_cell.angle_gamma   90.00
#
_symmetry.space_group_name_H-M   'P 1'
#
loop_
_entity.id
_entity.type
_entity.pdbx_description
1 polymer ?
#
loop_
_entity_poly.entity_id
_entity_poly.type
_entity_poly.pdbx_seq_one_letter_code
_entity_poly.pdbx_strand_id
1 'polypeptide(L)'
;MKLLLLVSLLTGATAQSISPQAVWQFGNVFHCNLLRTGTVSEYRFYGCYCGVYGLGDSDEDLDRCCRTRDICLAQVKNLENCAFLIRNAHTSSYSYSCSGNEVTCSDKNNPCEAFICNCDRQAAICFSKQINDIHC
;
A
#
# COMPACT_ATOMS: atom_id res chain seq x y z
N MET A 1 -10.16 -45.33 37.57
CA MET A 1 -10.12 -44.91 36.15
C MET A 1 -10.76 -43.54 36.06
N LYS A 2 -9.98 -42.48 35.80
CA LYS A 2 -10.49 -41.13 35.50
C LYS A 2 -9.79 -40.69 34.22
N LEU A 3 -10.55 -40.69 33.11
CA LEU A 3 -10.07 -40.30 31.78
C LEU A 3 -9.66 -38.83 31.79
N LEU A 4 -8.43 -38.55 31.35
CA LEU A 4 -7.95 -37.21 31.04
C LEU A 4 -8.54 -36.80 29.68
N LEU A 5 -9.43 -35.82 29.67
CA LEU A 5 -9.90 -35.17 28.44
C LEU A 5 -8.86 -34.13 28.01
N LEU A 6 -8.05 -34.48 27.02
CA LEU A 6 -7.20 -33.53 26.31
C LEU A 6 -8.06 -32.76 25.30
N VAL A 7 -8.40 -31.52 25.63
CA VAL A 7 -9.02 -30.58 24.69
C VAL A 7 -7.89 -29.99 23.84
N SER A 8 -7.74 -30.47 22.61
CA SER A 8 -6.85 -29.90 21.62
C SER A 8 -7.44 -28.57 21.12
N LEU A 9 -6.86 -27.45 21.58
CA LEU A 9 -7.10 -26.13 21.01
C LEU A 9 -6.47 -26.09 19.60
N LEU A 10 -7.29 -26.25 18.57
CA LEU A 10 -6.94 -25.89 17.21
C LEU A 10 -6.82 -24.36 17.14
N THR A 11 -5.61 -23.84 17.31
CA THR A 11 -5.29 -22.45 16.98
C THR A 11 -5.36 -22.31 15.47
N GLY A 12 -6.53 -21.92 14.96
CA GLY A 12 -6.68 -21.53 13.56
C GLY A 12 -5.81 -20.32 13.28
N ALA A 13 -4.71 -20.52 12.55
CA ALA A 13 -3.97 -19.42 11.95
C ALA A 13 -4.90 -18.75 10.94
N THR A 14 -5.31 -17.51 11.21
CA THR A 14 -6.01 -16.70 10.21
C THR A 14 -5.00 -16.37 9.11
N ALA A 15 -5.03 -17.16 8.03
CA ALA A 15 -4.35 -16.81 6.79
C ALA A 15 -5.00 -15.51 6.29
N GLN A 16 -4.33 -14.38 6.54
CA GLN A 16 -4.75 -13.10 5.99
C GLN A 16 -4.53 -13.17 4.48
N SER A 17 -5.61 -13.36 3.72
CA SER A 17 -5.55 -13.34 2.28
C SER A 17 -5.20 -11.93 1.81
N ILE A 18 -3.98 -11.76 1.33
CA ILE A 18 -3.54 -10.54 0.64
C ILE A 18 -4.35 -10.45 -0.65
N SER A 19 -5.15 -9.40 -0.82
CA SER A 19 -5.85 -9.12 -2.08
C SER A 19 -4.84 -8.65 -3.14
N PRO A 20 -4.67 -9.37 -4.26
CA PRO A 20 -3.80 -8.89 -5.34
C PRO A 20 -4.28 -7.55 -5.90
N GLN A 21 -5.61 -7.35 -5.97
CA GLN A 21 -6.23 -6.16 -6.56
C GLN A 21 -5.79 -4.87 -5.87
N ALA A 22 -5.71 -4.85 -4.54
CA ALA A 22 -5.33 -3.67 -3.80
C ALA A 22 -3.84 -3.29 -4.00
N VAL A 23 -2.96 -4.30 -4.12
CA VAL A 23 -1.56 -4.08 -4.48
C VAL A 23 -1.45 -3.47 -5.88
N TRP A 24 -2.25 -3.96 -6.83
CA TRP A 24 -2.34 -3.39 -8.18
C TRP A 24 -2.89 -1.95 -8.17
N GLN A 25 -3.81 -1.61 -7.26
CA GLN A 25 -4.35 -0.25 -7.17
C GLN A 25 -3.27 0.79 -6.85
N PHE A 26 -2.34 0.50 -5.95
CA PHE A 26 -1.19 1.37 -5.72
C PHE A 26 -0.37 1.57 -7.00
N GLY A 27 -0.06 0.49 -7.71
CA GLY A 27 0.64 0.54 -9.00
C GLY A 27 -0.09 1.40 -10.04
N ASN A 28 -1.42 1.30 -10.10
CA ASN A 28 -2.24 2.08 -11.03
C ASN A 28 -2.33 3.57 -10.66
N VAL A 29 -2.42 3.88 -9.36
CA VAL A 29 -2.38 5.26 -8.84
C VAL A 29 -1.04 5.93 -9.22
N PHE A 30 0.04 5.16 -9.15
CA PHE A 30 1.35 5.59 -9.64
C PHE A 30 1.37 5.80 -11.14
N HIS A 31 0.92 4.82 -11.92
CA HIS A 31 0.85 4.92 -13.38
C HIS A 31 0.08 6.17 -13.83
N CYS A 32 -1.05 6.46 -13.17
CA CYS A 32 -1.83 7.67 -13.43
C CYS A 32 -0.98 8.95 -13.31
N ASN A 33 -0.15 9.08 -12.28
CA ASN A 33 0.68 10.28 -12.09
C ASN A 33 1.89 10.36 -13.04
N LEU A 34 2.29 9.25 -13.66
CA LEU A 34 3.58 9.08 -14.33
C LEU A 34 3.46 8.86 -15.84
N LEU A 35 3.03 9.88 -16.60
CA LEU A 35 3.03 9.82 -18.07
C LEU A 35 4.40 10.17 -18.72
N ARG A 36 5.55 10.01 -18.05
CA ARG A 36 6.83 10.52 -18.59
C ARG A 36 7.80 9.48 -19.15
N THR A 37 7.69 8.21 -18.79
CA THR A 37 8.54 7.15 -19.35
C THR A 37 7.70 5.91 -19.63
N GLY A 38 7.48 5.60 -20.91
CA GLY A 38 6.60 4.53 -21.39
C GLY A 38 7.09 3.10 -21.11
N THR A 39 7.77 2.86 -19.98
CA THR A 39 8.46 1.59 -19.72
C THR A 39 8.44 1.13 -18.26
N VAL A 40 7.71 1.76 -17.33
CA VAL A 40 7.73 1.29 -15.94
C VAL A 40 6.58 0.32 -15.67
N SER A 41 6.92 -0.97 -15.59
CA SER A 41 6.00 -2.05 -15.20
C SER A 41 5.50 -1.82 -13.77
N GLU A 42 4.21 -2.01 -13.53
CA GLU A 42 3.56 -1.94 -12.21
C GLU A 42 4.30 -2.77 -11.14
N TYR A 43 4.93 -3.87 -11.56
CA TYR A 43 5.71 -4.76 -10.70
C TYR A 43 7.05 -4.14 -10.22
N ARG A 44 7.65 -3.22 -10.99
CA ARG A 44 8.91 -2.57 -10.60
C ARG A 44 8.70 -1.62 -9.41
N PHE A 45 7.53 -1.01 -9.26
CA PHE A 45 7.31 -0.04 -8.18
C PHE A 45 7.12 -0.69 -6.80
N TYR A 46 6.47 -1.86 -6.76
CA TYR A 46 6.24 -2.62 -5.52
C TYR A 46 7.44 -3.51 -5.12
N GLY A 47 8.46 -3.60 -5.98
CA GLY A 47 9.64 -4.46 -5.78
C GLY A 47 11.00 -3.74 -5.78
N CYS A 48 11.18 -2.70 -6.61
CA CYS A 48 12.45 -1.96 -6.70
C CYS A 48 12.59 -0.85 -5.65
N TYR A 49 11.46 -0.29 -5.20
CA TYR A 49 11.46 0.87 -4.30
C TYR A 49 10.67 0.59 -3.03
N CYS A 50 9.41 0.13 -3.15
CA CYS A 50 8.56 -0.09 -1.98
C CYS A 50 8.35 -1.59 -1.67
N GLY A 51 9.44 -2.30 -1.35
CA GLY A 51 9.42 -3.73 -1.01
C GLY A 51 8.95 -4.08 0.41
N VAL A 52 8.53 -5.34 0.62
CA VAL A 52 7.97 -5.88 1.89
C VAL A 52 9.01 -6.02 3.02
N TYR A 53 10.28 -5.76 2.74
CA TYR A 53 11.39 -5.81 3.71
C TYR A 53 12.32 -4.62 3.52
N GLY A 54 11.90 -3.45 4.00
CA GLY A 54 12.78 -2.29 4.13
C GLY A 54 13.84 -2.55 5.21
N LEU A 55 14.99 -3.10 4.81
CA LEU A 55 16.21 -3.19 5.62
C LEU A 55 17.41 -2.64 4.84
N GLY A 56 17.28 -1.41 4.34
CA GLY A 56 18.39 -0.65 3.78
C GLY A 56 18.26 0.83 4.12
N ASP A 57 19.32 1.42 4.69
CA ASP A 57 19.55 2.86 4.72
C ASP A 57 20.08 3.30 3.34
N SER A 58 19.24 3.18 2.32
CA SER A 58 19.53 3.83 1.04
C SER A 58 18.98 5.25 1.14
N ASP A 59 19.88 6.24 1.04
CA ASP A 59 19.59 7.68 1.01
C ASP A 59 19.06 8.13 -0.37
N GLU A 60 18.51 7.21 -1.17
CA GLU A 60 17.89 7.56 -2.43
C GLU A 60 16.54 8.22 -2.17
N ASP A 61 16.30 9.35 -2.85
CA ASP A 61 15.06 10.14 -2.69
C ASP A 61 13.79 9.27 -2.84
N LEU A 62 13.88 8.17 -3.60
CA LEU A 62 12.76 7.31 -3.95
C LEU A 62 12.32 6.42 -2.78
N ASP A 63 13.28 5.99 -1.97
CA ASP A 63 13.04 5.29 -0.71
C ASP A 63 12.38 6.22 0.32
N ARG A 64 12.64 7.54 0.24
CA ARG A 64 11.94 8.52 1.08
C ARG A 64 10.45 8.59 0.77
N CYS A 65 10.04 8.48 -0.50
CA CYS A 65 8.62 8.45 -0.85
C CYS A 65 7.95 7.16 -0.34
N CYS A 66 8.60 5.99 -0.46
CA CYS A 66 8.11 4.75 0.12
C CYS A 66 7.97 4.84 1.64
N ARG A 67 9.01 5.30 2.34
CA ARG A 67 8.99 5.48 3.80
C ARG A 67 7.86 6.41 4.22
N THR A 68 7.63 7.50 3.47
CA THR A 68 6.52 8.42 3.74
C THR A 68 5.15 7.74 3.57
N ARG A 69 4.98 6.91 2.54
CA ARG A 69 3.77 6.11 2.35
C ARG A 69 3.56 5.14 3.51
N ASP A 70 4.58 4.41 3.90
CA ASP A 70 4.48 3.40 4.96
C ASP A 70 4.18 4.05 6.32
N ILE A 71 4.77 5.22 6.61
CA ILE A 71 4.41 6.04 7.77
C ILE A 71 2.95 6.49 7.68
N CYS A 72 2.49 6.91 6.51
CA CYS A 72 1.08 7.30 6.30
C CYS A 72 0.16 6.12 6.57
N LEU A 73 0.39 4.95 5.96
CA LEU A 73 -0.44 3.76 6.15
C LEU A 73 -0.41 3.26 7.60
N ALA A 74 0.71 3.42 8.32
CA ALA A 74 0.79 3.09 9.74
C ALA A 74 -0.14 3.94 10.62
N GLN A 75 -0.59 5.11 10.14
CA GLN A 75 -1.57 5.96 10.84
C GLN A 75 -3.01 5.46 10.70
N VAL A 76 -3.30 4.54 9.75
CA VAL A 76 -4.67 4.00 9.60
C VAL A 76 -5.17 3.35 10.88
N LYS A 77 -4.24 2.82 11.70
CA LYS A 77 -4.53 2.20 13.01
C LYS A 77 -5.11 3.17 14.03
N ASN A 78 -4.85 4.46 13.86
CA ASN A 78 -5.30 5.52 14.75
C ASN A 78 -6.67 6.06 14.33
N LEU A 79 -7.19 5.66 13.17
CA LEU A 79 -8.53 6.02 12.73
C LEU A 79 -9.57 5.11 13.39
N GLU A 80 -10.66 5.74 13.81
CA GLU A 80 -11.80 5.02 14.36
C GLU A 80 -12.32 4.00 13.34
N ASN A 81 -12.62 2.78 13.81
CA ASN A 81 -13.08 1.67 12.98
C ASN A 81 -12.10 1.19 11.90
N CYS A 82 -10.83 1.60 11.91
CA CYS A 82 -9.83 1.11 10.93
C CYS A 82 -8.74 0.22 11.55
N ALA A 83 -8.77 0.01 12.88
CA ALA A 83 -7.75 -0.76 13.60
C ALA A 83 -7.60 -2.21 13.11
N PHE A 84 -8.64 -2.80 12.51
CA PHE A 84 -8.54 -4.15 11.91
C PHE A 84 -7.69 -4.19 10.63
N LEU A 85 -7.40 -3.04 10.02
CA LEU A 85 -6.62 -2.91 8.79
C LEU A 85 -5.12 -2.74 9.02
N ILE A 86 -4.62 -2.76 10.26
CA ILE A 86 -3.18 -2.56 10.57
C ILE A 86 -2.26 -3.46 9.72
N ARG A 87 -2.66 -4.72 9.51
CA ARG A 87 -1.88 -5.68 8.72
C ARG A 87 -2.23 -5.66 7.22
N ASN A 88 -3.33 -5.01 6.87
CA ASN A 88 -3.96 -5.07 5.57
C ASN A 88 -4.01 -3.71 4.86
N ALA A 89 -3.43 -2.64 5.43
CA ALA A 89 -3.52 -1.29 4.85
C ALA A 89 -2.95 -1.24 3.42
N HIS A 90 -1.87 -1.98 3.17
CA HIS A 90 -1.25 -2.14 1.85
C HIS A 90 -2.07 -3.01 0.88
N THR A 91 -3.07 -3.74 1.38
CA THR A 91 -3.87 -4.72 0.64
C THR A 91 -5.36 -4.44 0.71
N SER A 92 -5.74 -3.26 1.21
CA SER A 92 -7.11 -2.80 1.30
C SER A 92 -7.47 -2.08 0.02
N SER A 93 -8.53 -2.54 -0.64
CA SER A 93 -8.98 -1.91 -1.87
C SER A 93 -9.70 -0.59 -1.58
N TYR A 94 -9.58 0.37 -2.49
CA TYR A 94 -10.32 1.64 -2.47
C TYR A 94 -10.72 2.06 -3.88
N SER A 95 -11.59 3.07 -4.00
CA SER A 95 -12.03 3.63 -5.27
C SER A 95 -11.30 4.93 -5.59
N TYR A 96 -10.82 5.08 -6.82
CA TYR A 96 -10.19 6.30 -7.33
C TYR A 96 -10.51 6.49 -8.81
N SER A 97 -10.28 7.69 -9.33
CA SER A 97 -10.29 8.01 -10.75
C SER A 97 -8.98 8.66 -11.17
N CYS A 98 -8.65 8.51 -12.45
CA CYS A 98 -7.51 9.17 -13.08
C CYS A 98 -8.01 10.12 -14.16
N SER A 99 -7.56 11.38 -14.13
CA SER A 99 -7.80 12.36 -15.20
C SER A 99 -6.49 13.06 -15.54
N GLY A 100 -5.96 12.80 -16.75
CA GLY A 100 -4.60 13.21 -17.09
C GLY A 100 -3.59 12.58 -16.15
N ASN A 101 -2.80 13.41 -15.45
CA ASN A 101 -1.81 12.96 -14.46
C ASN A 101 -2.31 13.10 -13.01
N GLU A 102 -3.60 13.33 -12.83
CA GLU A 102 -4.19 13.58 -11.53
C GLU A 102 -5.02 12.39 -11.06
N VAL A 103 -4.69 11.92 -9.85
CA VAL A 103 -5.46 10.92 -9.12
C VAL A 103 -6.46 11.63 -8.23
N THR A 104 -7.73 11.20 -8.27
CA THR A 104 -8.78 11.68 -7.36
C THR A 104 -9.34 10.49 -6.59
N CYS A 105 -9.28 10.54 -5.26
CA CYS A 105 -9.93 9.55 -4.41
C CYS A 105 -11.44 9.76 -4.41
N SER A 106 -12.19 8.67 -4.55
CA SER A 106 -13.66 8.72 -4.63
C SER A 106 -14.29 9.08 -3.28
N ASP A 107 -15.28 9.96 -3.29
CA ASP A 107 -16.12 10.28 -2.11
C ASP A 107 -16.99 9.09 -1.64
N LYS A 108 -17.05 8.01 -2.43
CA LYS A 108 -17.74 6.77 -2.05
C LYS A 108 -16.93 5.90 -1.09
N ASN A 109 -15.65 6.20 -0.91
CA ASN A 109 -14.79 5.46 0.00
C ASN A 109 -15.22 5.70 1.44
N ASN A 110 -15.19 4.64 2.26
CA ASN A 110 -15.31 4.81 3.70
C ASN A 110 -14.08 5.55 4.26
N PRO A 111 -14.10 6.03 5.52
CA PRO A 111 -12.99 6.79 6.08
C PRO A 111 -11.63 6.09 6.02
N CYS A 112 -11.59 4.76 6.16
CA CYS A 112 -10.35 3.99 6.07
C CYS A 112 -9.82 3.93 4.63
N GLU A 113 -10.69 3.59 3.68
CA GLU A 113 -10.37 3.51 2.25
C GLU A 113 -9.93 4.88 1.70
N ALA A 114 -10.62 5.95 2.12
CA ALA A 114 -10.30 7.31 1.71
C ALA A 114 -8.92 7.73 2.23
N PHE A 115 -8.58 7.32 3.46
CA PHE A 115 -7.27 7.59 4.03
C PHE A 115 -6.16 6.83 3.29
N ILE A 116 -6.34 5.53 3.05
CA ILE A 116 -5.38 4.69 2.32
C ILE A 116 -5.18 5.23 0.90
N CYS A 117 -6.27 5.55 0.19
CA CYS A 117 -6.21 6.17 -1.13
C CYS A 117 -5.40 7.47 -1.12
N ASN A 118 -5.58 8.32 -0.10
CA ASN A 118 -4.82 9.57 0.02
C ASN A 118 -3.35 9.36 0.33
N CYS A 119 -2.99 8.33 1.11
CA CYS A 119 -1.59 7.95 1.29
C CYS A 119 -0.94 7.55 -0.04
N ASP A 120 -1.62 6.72 -0.82
CA ASP A 120 -1.13 6.23 -2.12
C ASP A 120 -1.05 7.35 -3.17
N ARG A 121 -2.05 8.26 -3.19
CA ARG A 121 -2.04 9.48 -4.02
C ARG A 121 -0.85 10.37 -3.70
N GLN A 122 -0.58 10.63 -2.42
CA GLN A 122 0.53 11.48 -2.00
C GLN A 122 1.88 10.84 -2.32
N ALA A 123 1.99 9.52 -2.16
CA ALA A 123 3.15 8.79 -2.60
C ALA A 123 3.35 8.98 -4.11
N ALA A 124 2.34 8.73 -4.95
CA ALA A 124 2.47 8.91 -6.40
C ALA A 124 2.94 10.32 -6.80
N ILE A 125 2.45 11.37 -6.13
CA ILE A 125 2.89 12.76 -6.32
C ILE A 125 4.34 12.98 -5.87
N CYS A 126 4.77 12.32 -4.79
CA CYS A 126 6.15 12.38 -4.32
C CYS A 126 7.10 11.79 -5.38
N PHE A 127 6.76 10.62 -5.92
CA PHE A 127 7.54 9.95 -6.96
C PHE A 127 7.61 10.75 -8.26
N SER A 128 6.53 11.41 -8.68
CA SER A 128 6.51 12.20 -9.92
C SER A 128 7.54 13.33 -9.95
N LYS A 129 8.03 13.77 -8.78
CA LYS A 129 9.03 14.83 -8.63
C LYS A 129 10.47 14.35 -8.71
N GLN A 130 10.72 13.04 -8.68
CA GLN A 130 12.06 12.47 -8.54
C GLN A 130 12.60 11.78 -9.81
N ILE A 131 11.80 11.73 -10.87
CA ILE A 131 12.02 10.88 -12.07
C ILE A 131 13.04 11.50 -13.06
N ASN A 132 14.13 12.07 -12.55
CA ASN A 132 15.25 12.42 -13.42
C ASN A 132 16.15 11.20 -13.74
N ASP A 133 16.04 10.07 -13.03
CA ASP A 133 16.68 8.81 -13.42
C ASP A 133 15.99 7.61 -12.74
N ILE A 134 15.07 6.92 -13.43
CA ILE A 134 14.51 5.64 -12.93
C ILE A 134 15.44 4.54 -13.39
N HIS A 135 16.37 4.13 -12.53
CA HIS A 135 17.06 2.85 -12.66
C HIS A 135 16.56 1.89 -11.59
N CYS A 136 16.04 0.77 -12.08
CA CYS A 136 15.99 -0.52 -11.41
C CYS A 136 16.64 -1.49 -12.41
#